data_AF-A0A161YZI7-F1
#
_entry.id   AF-A0A161YZI7-F1
#
_cell.length_a   1.000
_cell.length_b   1.000
_cell.length_c   1.000
_cell.angle_alpha   90.00
_cell.angle_beta   90.00
_cell.angle_gamma   90.00
#
_symmetry.space_group_name_H-M   'P 1'
#
loop_
_entity.id
_entity.type
_entity.pdbx_description
1 polymer ?
#
loop_
_entity_poly.entity_id
_entity_poly.type
_entity_poly.pdbx_seq_one_letter_code
_entity_poly.pdbx_strand_id
1 'polypeptide(L)'
;MTRSELNTSFGFDIEVSELDQASCAIVEGVKNVNVRASSSSSSEKVGYLHAAEQYALLGQNGNWANMWFDNEPRWAYAKGYLSQSQGICAEAIAQSDVYNANNVIVGNVPSGSVWVVVQQTNDYVETWFNGNLAKINKQHLRIETEQRQHVFTSTPDTQAYSKQQYSYELSVDSERPVEFSLLNAPSGMSLSGNRITWTPPEATFGQFPVTVLATVGGQTIEQSYSIDVSALFPPCDT
;
A
#
# COMPACT_ATOMS: atom_id res chain seq x y z
N MET A 1 23.25 -19.32 17.75
CA MET A 1 22.46 -18.85 18.91
C MET A 1 21.02 -18.83 18.47
N THR A 2 20.17 -19.56 19.17
CA THR A 2 18.77 -19.79 18.80
C THR A 2 17.87 -18.67 19.32
N ARG A 3 16.69 -18.53 18.70
CA ARG A 3 15.61 -17.53 18.89
C ARG A 3 15.06 -17.36 20.33
N SER A 4 15.71 -17.95 21.34
CA SER A 4 15.29 -17.97 22.74
C SER A 4 16.06 -17.01 23.67
N GLU A 5 17.11 -16.33 23.19
CA GLU A 5 18.01 -15.55 24.08
C GLU A 5 17.90 -14.02 23.94
N LEU A 6 16.93 -13.50 23.18
CA LEU A 6 16.72 -12.04 23.03
C LEU A 6 15.57 -11.48 23.87
N ASN A 7 14.86 -12.30 24.65
CA ASN A 7 13.72 -11.88 25.46
C ASN A 7 14.08 -11.57 26.93
N THR A 8 15.18 -10.84 27.14
CA THR A 8 15.51 -10.33 28.49
C THR A 8 15.97 -8.87 28.44
N SER A 9 15.17 -8.05 29.12
CA SER A 9 15.29 -6.62 29.40
C SER A 9 14.75 -5.69 28.30
N PHE A 10 13.67 -5.00 28.66
CA PHE A 10 12.78 -4.12 27.87
C PHE A 10 11.77 -4.88 27.01
N GLY A 11 10.64 -5.21 27.64
CA GLY A 11 9.44 -5.71 26.97
C GLY A 11 8.87 -4.66 26.02
N PHE A 12 9.38 -4.65 24.80
CA PHE A 12 8.66 -4.21 23.63
C PHE A 12 8.48 -5.45 22.76
N ASP A 13 7.32 -6.09 22.91
CA ASP A 13 6.78 -6.88 21.82
C ASP A 13 6.51 -5.88 20.69
N ILE A 14 7.41 -5.82 19.69
CA ILE A 14 7.10 -5.12 18.44
C ILE A 14 6.06 -5.99 17.75
N GLU A 15 4.78 -5.70 17.97
CA GLU A 15 3.72 -6.24 17.15
C GLU A 15 3.96 -5.81 15.71
N VAL A 16 3.94 -6.79 14.79
CA VAL A 16 3.97 -6.61 13.35
C VAL A 16 2.61 -6.06 12.88
N SER A 17 2.15 -4.95 13.48
CA SER A 17 0.89 -4.26 13.19
C SER A 17 1.11 -2.81 12.70
N GLU A 18 2.31 -2.26 12.86
CA GLU A 18 2.63 -0.89 12.43
C GLU A 18 3.00 -0.79 10.95
N LEU A 19 3.48 -1.87 10.31
CA LEU A 19 3.78 -1.88 8.87
C LEU A 19 2.53 -2.05 7.99
N ASP A 20 1.44 -2.59 8.53
CA ASP A 20 0.15 -2.77 7.81
C ASP A 20 -0.73 -1.50 7.82
N GLN A 21 -0.32 -0.44 8.53
CA GLN A 21 -1.06 0.82 8.60
C GLN A 21 -0.52 1.89 7.63
N ALA A 22 0.63 1.64 6.99
CA ALA A 22 1.24 2.61 6.10
C ALA A 22 0.41 2.79 4.82
N SER A 23 0.08 4.04 4.50
CA SER A 23 -0.86 4.42 3.44
C SER A 23 -0.31 5.44 2.43
N CYS A 24 0.87 6.00 2.68
CA CYS A 24 1.50 6.94 1.76
C CYS A 24 3.03 6.87 1.83
N ALA A 25 3.67 7.32 0.75
CA ALA A 25 5.08 7.66 0.81
C ALA A 25 5.28 8.98 1.55
N ILE A 26 6.31 9.05 2.40
CA ILE A 26 6.67 10.26 3.14
C ILE A 26 8.14 10.62 2.92
N VAL A 27 8.49 11.87 3.23
CA VAL A 27 9.87 12.31 3.44
C VAL A 27 10.08 12.69 4.89
N GLU A 28 11.24 12.33 5.43
CA GLU A 28 11.70 12.78 6.74
C GLU A 28 13.02 13.54 6.63
N GLY A 29 13.11 14.67 7.33
CA GLY A 29 14.34 15.46 7.44
C GLY A 29 15.45 14.69 8.15
N VAL A 30 16.53 14.37 7.44
CA VAL A 30 17.78 13.86 8.06
C VAL A 30 18.73 15.01 8.39
N LYS A 31 18.64 16.09 7.61
CA LYS A 31 19.34 17.37 7.83
C LYS A 31 18.41 18.50 7.43
N ASN A 32 18.70 19.67 7.97
CA ASN A 32 17.92 20.86 7.63
C ASN A 32 18.08 21.23 6.15
N VAL A 33 16.97 21.53 5.48
CA VAL A 33 16.94 21.83 4.04
C VAL A 33 16.00 22.99 3.72
N ASN A 34 16.37 23.81 2.73
CA ASN A 34 15.50 24.86 2.25
C ASN A 34 14.29 24.27 1.50
N VAL A 35 13.10 24.75 1.83
CA VAL A 35 11.87 24.46 1.10
C VAL A 35 11.62 25.60 0.11
N ARG A 36 11.24 25.24 -1.11
CA ARG A 36 11.18 26.15 -2.25
C ARG A 36 9.89 26.02 -3.05
N ALA A 37 9.55 27.09 -3.78
CA ALA A 37 8.35 27.14 -4.63
C ALA A 37 8.43 26.19 -5.85
N SER A 38 9.63 25.82 -6.32
CA SER A 38 9.82 24.91 -7.46
C SER A 38 11.08 24.07 -7.30
N SER A 39 11.20 22.99 -8.08
CA SER A 39 12.33 22.02 -8.11
C SER A 39 13.65 22.59 -8.66
N SER A 40 14.07 23.76 -8.16
CA SER A 40 15.28 24.46 -8.57
C SER A 40 15.95 25.14 -7.37
N SER A 41 17.28 25.18 -7.33
CA SER A 41 18.02 25.89 -6.29
C SER A 41 17.93 27.42 -6.41
N SER A 42 17.51 27.93 -7.57
CA SER A 42 17.30 29.36 -7.82
C SER A 42 15.86 29.83 -7.57
N SER A 43 14.91 28.91 -7.34
CA SER A 43 13.52 29.29 -7.06
C SER A 43 13.39 29.91 -5.66
N GLU A 44 12.29 30.63 -5.44
CA GLU A 44 12.00 31.28 -4.17
C GLU A 44 12.10 30.29 -3.00
N LYS A 45 12.81 30.69 -1.94
CA LYS A 45 12.82 29.99 -0.67
C LYS A 45 11.57 30.41 0.11
N VAL A 46 10.68 29.48 0.36
CA VAL A 46 9.39 29.70 1.02
C VAL A 46 9.35 29.13 2.44
N GLY A 47 10.35 28.32 2.82
CA GLY A 47 10.39 27.71 4.12
C GLY A 47 11.70 27.00 4.41
N TYR A 48 11.69 26.28 5.52
CA TYR A 48 12.83 25.51 6.00
C TYR A 48 12.30 24.26 6.70
N LEU A 49 12.79 23.10 6.28
CA LEU A 49 12.44 21.81 6.86
C LEU A 49 13.59 21.41 7.78
N HIS A 50 13.28 21.08 9.04
CA HIS A 50 14.24 20.66 10.05
C HIS A 50 14.37 19.14 10.14
N ALA A 51 15.47 18.67 10.72
CA ALA A 51 15.64 17.25 10.99
C ALA A 51 14.49 16.69 11.86
N ALA A 52 14.09 15.44 11.58
CA ALA A 52 12.96 14.70 12.15
C ALA A 52 11.55 15.18 11.74
N GLU A 53 11.41 16.28 11.00
CA GLU A 53 10.12 16.68 10.44
C GLU A 53 9.70 15.75 9.30
N GLN A 54 8.42 15.41 9.24
CA GLN A 54 7.85 14.46 8.28
C GLN A 54 6.74 15.09 7.44
N TYR A 55 6.77 14.87 6.13
CA TYR A 55 5.80 15.40 5.18
C TYR A 55 5.42 14.38 4.11
N ALA A 56 4.17 14.44 3.63
CA ALA A 56 3.67 13.52 2.62
C ALA A 56 4.38 13.77 1.29
N LEU A 57 4.91 12.72 0.66
CA LEU A 57 5.59 12.79 -0.63
C LEU A 57 4.56 12.69 -1.76
N LEU A 58 4.39 13.78 -2.50
CA LEU A 58 3.42 13.90 -3.60
C LEU A 58 4.03 13.52 -4.96
N GLY A 59 5.36 13.63 -5.08
CA GLY A 59 6.07 13.29 -6.30
C GLY A 59 7.54 13.69 -6.27
N GLN A 60 8.25 13.47 -7.38
CA GLN A 60 9.67 13.78 -7.49
C GLN A 60 10.02 14.34 -8.87
N ASN A 61 11.07 15.16 -8.92
CA ASN A 61 11.71 15.61 -10.15
C ASN A 61 13.22 15.58 -9.96
N GLY A 62 13.86 14.53 -10.46
CA GLY A 62 15.26 14.23 -10.17
C GLY A 62 15.49 14.09 -8.65
N ASN A 63 16.43 14.86 -8.11
CA ASN A 63 16.74 14.85 -6.67
C ASN A 63 15.81 15.77 -5.84
N TRP A 64 14.75 16.34 -6.43
CA TRP A 64 13.79 17.18 -5.72
C TRP A 64 12.56 16.38 -5.33
N ALA A 65 12.18 16.44 -4.06
CA ALA A 65 10.93 15.90 -3.55
C ALA A 65 9.86 16.99 -3.54
N ASN A 66 8.70 16.71 -4.13
CA ASN A 66 7.50 17.52 -3.96
C ASN A 66 6.71 16.96 -2.79
N MET A 67 6.48 17.77 -1.77
CA MET A 67 5.82 17.37 -0.54
C MET A 67 4.70 18.33 -0.18
N TRP A 68 3.68 17.83 0.51
CA TRP A 68 2.71 18.72 1.14
C TRP A 68 3.39 19.42 2.31
N PHE A 69 3.62 20.74 2.21
CA PHE A 69 4.32 21.52 3.24
C PHE A 69 3.42 22.65 3.71
N ASP A 70 2.98 22.55 4.97
CA ASP A 70 2.01 23.44 5.59
C ASP A 70 0.71 23.52 4.78
N ASN A 71 0.55 24.54 3.93
CA ASN A 71 -0.71 24.80 3.23
C ASN A 71 -0.72 24.37 1.76
N GLU A 72 0.41 23.93 1.20
CA GLU A 72 0.52 23.69 -0.24
C GLU A 72 1.70 22.80 -0.64
N PRO A 73 1.68 22.22 -1.86
CA PRO A 73 2.81 21.46 -2.38
C PRO A 73 4.05 22.35 -2.55
N ARG A 74 5.18 21.92 -1.97
CA ARG A 74 6.49 22.59 -2.05
C ARG A 74 7.61 21.61 -2.35
N TRP A 75 8.79 22.16 -2.67
CA TRP A 75 9.93 21.37 -3.13
C TRP A 75 11.13 21.50 -2.20
N ALA A 76 11.78 20.39 -1.88
CA ALA A 76 13.09 20.39 -1.21
C ALA A 76 14.04 19.39 -1.88
N TYR A 77 15.34 19.68 -1.78
CA TYR A 77 16.37 18.81 -2.34
C TYR A 77 16.56 17.59 -1.43
N ALA A 78 16.26 16.39 -1.95
CA ALA A 78 16.19 15.17 -1.15
C ALA A 78 17.56 14.55 -0.88
N LYS A 79 18.43 14.46 -1.87
CA LYS A 79 19.67 13.67 -1.79
C LYS A 79 20.59 14.18 -0.66
N GLY A 80 20.72 13.37 0.40
CA GLY A 80 21.55 13.67 1.57
C GLY A 80 20.92 14.58 2.63
N TYR A 81 19.66 14.99 2.43
CA TYR A 81 18.90 15.84 3.36
C TYR A 81 17.59 15.20 3.81
N LEU A 82 16.95 14.42 2.95
CA LEU A 82 15.69 13.73 3.22
C LEU A 82 15.90 12.22 3.12
N SER A 83 15.25 11.48 4.00
CA SER A 83 15.03 10.04 3.85
C SER A 83 13.60 9.80 3.36
N GLN A 84 13.39 8.72 2.62
CA GLN A 84 12.07 8.32 2.14
C GLN A 84 11.68 6.99 2.77
N SER A 85 10.43 6.93 3.19
CA SER A 85 9.83 5.76 3.83
C SER A 85 8.33 5.72 3.53
N GLN A 86 7.67 4.68 4.01
CA GLN A 86 6.21 4.63 4.05
C GLN A 86 5.73 5.14 5.42
N GLY A 87 4.60 5.82 5.44
CA GLY A 87 3.98 6.34 6.66
C GLY A 87 2.46 6.33 6.56
N ILE A 88 1.80 6.75 7.64
CA ILE A 88 0.35 6.90 7.67
C ILE A 88 0.03 8.33 7.24
N CYS A 89 -0.85 8.50 6.25
CA CYS A 89 -1.36 9.81 5.86
C CYS A 89 -2.87 9.93 6.05
N ALA A 90 -3.30 11.18 6.19
CA ALA A 90 -4.69 11.60 6.20
C ALA A 90 -4.94 12.59 5.06
N GLU A 91 -5.94 12.29 4.23
CA GLU A 91 -6.44 13.22 3.21
C GLU A 91 -7.56 14.07 3.79
N ALA A 92 -7.51 15.38 3.59
CA ALA A 92 -8.59 16.28 3.98
C ALA A 92 -9.78 16.15 3.03
N ILE A 93 -10.92 15.66 3.54
CA ILE A 93 -12.17 15.53 2.77
C ILE A 93 -13.01 16.82 2.76
N ALA A 94 -12.63 17.79 3.61
CA ALA A 94 -13.23 19.11 3.70
C ALA A 94 -12.19 20.12 4.18
N GLN A 95 -12.49 21.41 4.02
CA GLN A 95 -11.66 22.45 4.64
C GLN A 95 -11.74 22.37 6.18
N SER A 96 -10.62 22.64 6.84
CA SER A 96 -10.51 22.64 8.31
C SER A 96 -9.41 23.62 8.75
N ASP A 97 -9.15 23.68 10.06
CA ASP A 97 -8.06 24.44 10.66
C ASP A 97 -6.99 23.51 11.25
N VAL A 98 -5.77 24.05 11.36
CA VAL A 98 -4.65 23.48 12.10
C VAL A 98 -4.57 24.15 13.46
N TYR A 99 -4.52 23.37 14.54
CA TYR A 99 -4.51 23.83 15.93
C TYR A 99 -3.17 23.52 16.59
N ASN A 100 -2.61 24.45 17.36
CA ASN A 100 -1.46 24.11 18.21
C ASN A 100 -1.88 23.34 19.48
N ALA A 101 -0.90 23.01 20.34
CA ALA A 101 -1.15 22.31 21.61
C ALA A 101 -2.16 23.01 22.53
N ASN A 102 -2.26 24.35 22.45
CA ASN A 102 -3.17 25.17 23.23
C ASN A 102 -4.54 25.39 22.56
N ASN A 103 -4.87 24.63 21.50
CA ASN A 103 -6.10 24.75 20.72
C ASN A 103 -6.30 26.12 20.04
N VAL A 104 -5.21 26.83 19.74
CA VAL A 104 -5.24 28.06 18.94
C VAL A 104 -5.05 27.70 17.46
N ILE A 105 -5.86 28.28 16.58
CA ILE A 105 -5.73 28.13 15.13
C ILE A 105 -4.41 28.78 14.68
N VAL A 106 -3.57 28.01 14.02
CA VAL A 106 -2.25 28.44 13.50
C VAL A 106 -2.13 28.31 11.98
N GLY A 107 -3.10 27.67 11.33
CA GLY A 107 -3.08 27.43 9.89
C GLY A 107 -4.41 26.87 9.39
N ASN A 108 -4.46 26.62 8.09
CA ASN A 108 -5.64 26.07 7.42
C ASN A 108 -5.32 24.70 6.80
N VAL A 109 -6.36 23.89 6.65
CA VAL A 109 -6.31 22.58 6.01
C VAL A 109 -7.15 22.67 4.74
N PRO A 110 -6.55 22.82 3.55
CA PRO A 110 -7.28 22.79 2.29
C PRO A 110 -7.94 21.43 2.04
N SER A 111 -9.10 21.39 1.39
CA SER A 111 -9.67 20.12 0.91
C SER A 111 -8.73 19.47 -0.12
N GLY A 112 -8.56 18.15 -0.06
CA GLY A 112 -7.61 17.37 -0.86
C GLY A 112 -6.15 17.46 -0.41
N SER A 113 -5.86 18.17 0.69
CA SER A 113 -4.52 18.18 1.28
C SER A 113 -4.17 16.85 1.94
N VAL A 114 -2.88 16.50 2.02
CA VAL A 114 -2.42 15.22 2.57
C VAL A 114 -1.44 15.46 3.71
N TRP A 115 -1.71 14.88 4.87
CA TRP A 115 -0.99 15.14 6.11
C TRP A 115 -0.43 13.84 6.69
N VAL A 116 0.84 13.86 7.11
CA VAL A 116 1.42 12.71 7.83
C VAL A 116 0.80 12.63 9.22
N VAL A 117 0.31 11.45 9.59
CA VAL A 117 -0.20 11.14 10.91
C VAL A 117 0.97 10.71 11.78
N VAL A 118 1.48 11.63 12.61
CA VAL A 118 2.56 11.34 13.57
C VAL A 118 2.00 10.60 14.78
N GLN A 119 0.86 11.06 15.29
CA GLN A 119 0.05 10.40 16.32
C GLN A 119 -1.42 10.69 16.07
N GLN A 120 -2.32 9.97 16.76
CA GLN A 120 -3.74 10.26 16.69
C GLN A 120 -4.44 9.94 18.02
N THR A 121 -5.52 10.68 18.27
CA THR A 121 -6.51 10.43 19.32
C THR A 121 -7.84 10.04 18.67
N ASN A 122 -8.91 10.00 19.46
CA ASN A 122 -10.26 9.83 18.92
C ASN A 122 -10.69 11.02 18.05
N ASP A 123 -10.27 12.24 18.41
CA ASP A 123 -10.79 13.47 17.79
C ASP A 123 -9.77 14.16 16.87
N TYR A 124 -8.47 13.91 17.07
CA TYR A 124 -7.41 14.64 16.37
C TYR A 124 -6.33 13.72 15.78
N VAL A 125 -5.80 14.12 14.64
CA VAL A 125 -4.49 13.71 14.11
C VAL A 125 -3.47 14.75 14.55
N GLU A 126 -2.30 14.30 15.01
CA GLU A 126 -1.12 15.12 15.21
C GLU A 126 -0.19 15.02 13.99
N THR A 127 0.30 16.17 13.51
CA THR A 127 1.08 16.32 12.28
C THR A 127 2.09 17.47 12.40
N TRP A 128 2.99 17.62 11.43
CA TRP A 128 3.92 18.75 11.37
C TRP A 128 3.29 19.96 10.66
N PHE A 129 3.39 21.14 11.28
CA PHE A 129 2.99 22.40 10.70
C PHE A 129 3.88 23.54 11.21
N ASN A 130 4.46 24.32 10.30
CA ASN A 130 5.37 25.43 10.62
C ASN A 130 6.48 25.01 11.61
N GLY A 131 7.08 23.85 11.36
CA GLY A 131 8.15 23.25 12.15
C GLY A 131 7.80 22.82 13.58
N ASN A 132 6.51 22.73 13.92
CA ASN A 132 6.04 22.27 15.22
C ASN A 132 4.96 21.18 15.05
N LEU A 133 4.77 20.35 16.07
CA LEU A 133 3.62 19.46 16.11
C LEU A 133 2.33 20.25 16.31
N ALA A 134 1.33 19.93 15.50
CA ALA A 134 0.03 20.56 15.47
C ALA A 134 -1.07 19.51 15.25
N LYS A 135 -2.32 19.90 15.46
CA LYS A 135 -3.48 19.01 15.48
C LYS A 135 -4.48 19.40 14.40
N ILE A 136 -5.09 18.40 13.76
CA ILE A 136 -6.20 18.55 12.83
C ILE A 136 -7.35 17.66 13.27
N ASN A 137 -8.60 18.17 13.21
CA ASN A 137 -9.78 17.42 13.61
C ASN A 137 -10.06 16.27 12.62
N LYS A 138 -10.20 15.05 13.13
CA LYS A 138 -10.44 13.83 12.33
C LYS A 138 -11.74 13.85 11.54
N GLN A 139 -12.76 14.57 11.97
CA GLN A 139 -14.04 14.61 11.25
C GLN A 139 -13.92 15.21 9.84
N HIS A 140 -12.83 15.95 9.57
CA HIS A 140 -12.54 16.55 8.26
C HIS A 140 -11.45 15.78 7.51
N LEU A 141 -11.01 14.64 8.04
CA LEU A 141 -9.94 13.82 7.48
C LEU A 141 -10.46 12.42 7.15
N ARG A 142 -10.02 11.90 6.02
CA ARG A 142 -10.00 10.47 5.74
C ARG A 142 -8.58 9.99 6.00
N ILE A 143 -8.38 9.31 7.12
CA ILE A 143 -7.15 8.55 7.33
C ILE A 143 -7.31 7.28 6.52
N GLU A 144 -6.53 7.14 5.46
CA GLU A 144 -6.40 5.85 4.80
C GLU A 144 -5.57 4.99 5.76
N THR A 145 -6.22 4.32 6.71
CA THR A 145 -5.60 3.23 7.48
C THR A 145 -5.73 1.91 6.74
N GLU A 146 -6.44 1.93 5.62
CA GLU A 146 -6.75 0.77 4.81
C GLU A 146 -5.87 0.80 3.57
N GLN A 147 -4.82 0.00 3.55
CA GLN A 147 -4.67 -0.85 2.37
C GLN A 147 -6.01 -1.59 2.28
N ARG A 148 -6.98 -1.10 1.48
CA ARG A 148 -8.29 -1.75 1.35
C ARG A 148 -7.97 -3.19 0.97
N GLN A 149 -8.12 -4.13 1.92
CA GLN A 149 -7.59 -5.46 1.75
C GLN A 149 -8.33 -6.11 0.60
N HIS A 150 -7.68 -6.13 -0.56
CA HIS A 150 -8.26 -6.75 -1.72
C HIS A 150 -8.26 -8.26 -1.48
N VAL A 151 -9.36 -8.91 -1.84
CA VAL A 151 -9.52 -10.35 -1.68
C VAL A 151 -10.11 -10.94 -2.95
N PHE A 152 -9.67 -12.14 -3.32
CA PHE A 152 -10.34 -12.91 -4.35
C PHE A 152 -11.77 -13.22 -3.90
N THR A 153 -12.74 -12.82 -4.70
CA THR A 153 -14.17 -13.11 -4.49
C THR A 153 -14.62 -14.32 -5.31
N SER A 154 -13.81 -14.75 -6.28
CA SER A 154 -14.02 -15.97 -7.05
C SER A 154 -13.46 -17.20 -6.32
N THR A 155 -14.14 -18.33 -6.49
CA THR A 155 -13.70 -19.64 -5.98
C THR A 155 -13.52 -20.58 -7.18
N PRO A 156 -12.35 -21.23 -7.34
CA PRO A 156 -12.10 -22.16 -8.44
C PRO A 156 -12.85 -23.47 -8.25
N ASP A 157 -13.27 -24.09 -9.35
CA ASP A 157 -13.56 -25.52 -9.33
C ASP A 157 -12.26 -26.29 -9.14
N THR A 158 -12.25 -27.23 -8.22
CA THR A 158 -11.08 -28.07 -7.89
C THR A 158 -11.14 -29.43 -8.57
N GLN A 159 -12.13 -29.67 -9.45
CA GLN A 159 -12.25 -30.88 -10.24
C GLN A 159 -12.03 -30.58 -11.73
N ALA A 160 -11.29 -31.45 -12.39
CA ALA A 160 -11.17 -31.44 -13.84
C ALA A 160 -11.10 -32.87 -14.38
N TYR A 161 -11.34 -33.01 -15.68
CA TYR A 161 -11.32 -34.30 -16.34
C TYR A 161 -10.29 -34.30 -17.46
N SER A 162 -9.56 -35.41 -17.59
CA SER A 162 -8.62 -35.62 -18.70
C SER A 162 -9.28 -35.31 -20.05
N LYS A 163 -8.61 -34.55 -20.92
CA LYS A 163 -9.07 -34.09 -22.25
C LYS A 163 -10.26 -33.12 -22.25
N GLN A 164 -10.83 -32.75 -21.09
CA GLN A 164 -11.88 -31.73 -20.98
C GLN A 164 -11.25 -30.36 -20.74
N GLN A 165 -11.74 -29.32 -21.41
CA GLN A 165 -11.32 -27.96 -21.08
C GLN A 165 -11.87 -27.57 -19.70
N TYR A 166 -10.95 -27.27 -18.79
CA TYR A 166 -11.16 -26.53 -17.56
C TYR A 166 -11.11 -25.02 -17.86
N SER A 167 -12.02 -24.27 -17.24
CA SER A 167 -12.06 -22.81 -17.33
C SER A 167 -12.41 -22.23 -15.97
N TYR A 168 -11.71 -21.18 -15.57
CA TYR A 168 -11.96 -20.46 -14.33
C TYR A 168 -11.79 -18.95 -14.56
N GLU A 169 -12.73 -18.16 -14.05
CA GLU A 169 -12.72 -16.71 -14.19
C GLU A 169 -12.42 -16.06 -12.83
N LEU A 170 -11.35 -15.28 -12.79
CA LEU A 170 -10.86 -14.61 -11.60
C LEU A 170 -11.66 -13.33 -11.33
N SER A 171 -11.97 -13.10 -10.06
CA SER A 171 -12.56 -11.86 -9.56
C SER A 171 -11.96 -11.48 -8.22
N VAL A 172 -11.73 -10.18 -8.04
CA VAL A 172 -11.19 -9.57 -6.82
C VAL A 172 -12.10 -8.41 -6.45
N ASP A 173 -12.37 -8.23 -5.15
CA ASP A 173 -13.08 -7.06 -4.65
C ASP A 173 -12.20 -5.81 -4.83
N SER A 174 -12.46 -5.07 -5.91
CA SER A 174 -11.70 -3.90 -6.30
C SER A 174 -12.53 -2.94 -7.16
N GLU A 175 -12.42 -1.65 -6.86
CA GLU A 175 -12.93 -0.55 -7.69
C GLU A 175 -11.88 -0.05 -8.71
N ARG A 176 -10.65 -0.55 -8.64
CA ARG A 176 -9.53 -0.24 -9.53
C ARG A 176 -9.25 -1.39 -10.49
N PRO A 177 -8.60 -1.14 -11.64
CA PRO A 177 -8.14 -2.21 -12.53
C PRO A 177 -7.26 -3.24 -11.81
N VAL A 178 -7.45 -4.51 -12.16
CA VAL A 178 -6.74 -5.65 -11.58
C VAL A 178 -5.89 -6.32 -12.66
N GLU A 179 -4.60 -6.51 -12.38
CA GLU A 179 -3.69 -7.27 -13.23
C GLU A 179 -3.53 -8.68 -12.66
N PHE A 180 -3.70 -9.72 -13.48
CA PHE A 180 -3.57 -11.11 -13.06
C PHE A 180 -2.34 -11.77 -13.68
N SER A 181 -1.69 -12.66 -12.92
CA SER A 181 -0.61 -13.51 -13.43
C SER A 181 -0.64 -14.91 -12.80
N LEU A 182 -0.07 -15.89 -13.50
CA LEU A 182 0.13 -17.25 -12.99
C LEU A 182 1.54 -17.37 -12.40
N LEU A 183 1.63 -17.73 -11.13
CA LEU A 183 2.90 -17.99 -10.45
C LEU A 183 3.28 -19.47 -10.50
N ASN A 184 2.29 -20.34 -10.33
CA ASN A 184 2.44 -21.79 -10.42
C ASN A 184 1.26 -22.37 -11.19
N ALA A 185 1.54 -23.22 -12.17
CA ALA A 185 0.52 -23.81 -13.02
C ALA A 185 1.00 -25.10 -13.70
N PRO A 186 0.10 -26.06 -13.97
CA PRO A 186 0.43 -27.23 -14.77
C PRO A 186 0.76 -26.86 -16.22
N SER A 187 1.51 -27.73 -16.89
CA SER A 187 1.88 -27.54 -18.30
C SER A 187 0.64 -27.36 -19.19
N GLY A 188 0.69 -26.36 -20.07
CA GLY A 188 -0.40 -26.02 -21.00
C GLY A 188 -1.54 -25.21 -20.40
N MET A 189 -1.51 -24.88 -19.10
CA MET A 189 -2.44 -23.91 -18.52
C MET A 189 -2.06 -22.50 -18.97
N SER A 190 -3.08 -21.70 -19.28
CA SER A 190 -2.90 -20.32 -19.76
C SER A 190 -3.88 -19.37 -19.07
N LEU A 191 -3.49 -18.11 -18.97
CA LEU A 191 -4.30 -17.01 -18.45
C LEU A 191 -4.41 -15.93 -19.53
N SER A 192 -5.63 -15.50 -19.83
CA SER A 192 -5.92 -14.41 -20.75
C SER A 192 -6.93 -13.45 -20.11
N GLY A 193 -6.53 -12.20 -19.89
CA GLY A 193 -7.30 -11.26 -19.07
C GLY A 193 -7.46 -11.79 -17.64
N ASN A 194 -8.70 -12.08 -17.25
CA ASN A 194 -9.04 -12.70 -15.97
C ASN A 194 -9.42 -14.19 -16.09
N ARG A 195 -9.28 -14.81 -17.26
CA ARG A 195 -9.74 -16.18 -17.50
C ARG A 195 -8.58 -17.16 -17.64
N ILE A 196 -8.55 -18.15 -16.75
CA ILE A 196 -7.68 -19.32 -16.83
C ILE A 196 -8.35 -20.37 -17.71
N THR A 197 -7.58 -20.95 -18.61
CA THR A 197 -7.99 -22.12 -19.39
C THR A 197 -6.91 -23.18 -19.37
N TRP A 198 -7.35 -24.44 -19.28
CA TRP A 198 -6.45 -25.59 -19.29
C TRP A 198 -7.18 -26.81 -19.83
N THR A 199 -6.50 -27.64 -20.62
CA THR A 199 -7.02 -28.96 -21.01
C THR A 199 -6.01 -29.98 -20.52
N PRO A 200 -6.28 -30.73 -19.43
CA PRO A 200 -5.36 -31.73 -18.93
C PRO A 200 -5.04 -32.75 -20.04
N PRO A 201 -3.77 -33.07 -20.29
CA PRO A 201 -3.41 -34.06 -21.29
C PRO A 201 -4.04 -35.43 -21.00
N GLU A 202 -4.09 -36.28 -22.03
CA GLU A 202 -4.59 -37.65 -21.87
C GLU A 202 -3.78 -38.41 -20.81
N ALA A 203 -4.49 -39.25 -20.04
CA ALA A 203 -3.92 -40.06 -18.95
C ALA A 203 -3.20 -39.27 -17.85
N THR A 204 -3.54 -37.98 -17.70
CA THR A 204 -3.09 -37.13 -16.60
C THR A 204 -4.08 -37.23 -15.46
N PHE A 205 -3.62 -37.64 -14.27
CA PHE A 205 -4.46 -37.85 -13.09
C PHE A 205 -3.79 -37.36 -11.82
N GLY A 206 -4.59 -37.03 -10.81
CA GLY A 206 -4.12 -36.58 -9.51
C GLY A 206 -4.13 -35.06 -9.37
N GLN A 207 -3.37 -34.55 -8.39
CA GLN A 207 -3.44 -33.17 -7.95
C GLN A 207 -2.42 -32.26 -8.64
N PHE A 208 -2.91 -31.13 -9.15
CA PHE A 208 -2.13 -30.10 -9.82
C PHE A 208 -2.29 -28.77 -9.08
N PRO A 209 -1.25 -28.31 -8.36
CA PRO A 209 -1.30 -27.04 -7.66
C PRO A 209 -1.30 -25.87 -8.64
N VAL A 210 -2.09 -24.85 -8.34
CA VAL A 210 -2.19 -23.59 -9.08
C VAL A 210 -2.08 -22.44 -8.09
N THR A 211 -1.25 -21.46 -8.43
CA THR A 211 -1.12 -20.21 -7.67
C THR A 211 -1.26 -19.04 -8.63
N VAL A 212 -2.23 -18.17 -8.35
CA VAL A 212 -2.50 -16.94 -9.09
C VAL A 212 -2.15 -15.73 -8.23
N LEU A 213 -1.66 -14.69 -8.88
CA LEU A 213 -1.36 -13.39 -8.28
C LEU A 213 -2.27 -12.33 -8.91
N ALA A 214 -2.93 -11.52 -8.08
CA ALA A 214 -3.64 -10.32 -8.49
C ALA A 214 -2.91 -9.08 -7.98
N THR A 215 -2.75 -8.08 -8.83
CA THR A 215 -2.15 -6.79 -8.49
C THR A 215 -3.18 -5.66 -8.65
N VAL A 216 -3.42 -4.90 -7.58
CA VAL A 216 -4.36 -3.77 -7.57
C VAL A 216 -3.67 -2.54 -7.02
N GLY A 217 -3.42 -1.55 -7.89
CA GLY A 217 -2.76 -0.30 -7.46
C GLY A 217 -1.42 -0.51 -6.76
N GLY A 218 -0.68 -1.56 -7.12
CA GLY A 218 0.61 -1.93 -6.52
C GLY A 218 0.54 -2.93 -5.35
N GLN A 219 -0.65 -3.20 -4.80
CA GLN A 219 -0.84 -4.27 -3.81
C GLN A 219 -0.96 -5.62 -4.50
N THR A 220 -0.36 -6.66 -3.92
CA THR A 220 -0.42 -8.02 -4.45
C THR A 220 -1.15 -8.98 -3.51
N ILE A 221 -1.99 -9.85 -4.08
CA ILE A 221 -2.78 -10.85 -3.37
C ILE A 221 -2.64 -12.18 -4.09
N GLU A 222 -2.51 -13.27 -3.35
CA GLU A 222 -2.41 -14.62 -3.91
C GLU A 222 -3.66 -15.46 -3.61
N GLN A 223 -4.06 -16.28 -4.58
CA GLN A 223 -4.97 -17.39 -4.36
C GLN A 223 -4.28 -18.68 -4.80
N SER A 224 -4.24 -19.65 -3.91
CA SER A 224 -3.68 -20.97 -4.17
C SER A 224 -4.76 -22.04 -4.04
N TYR A 225 -4.77 -22.99 -4.96
CA TYR A 225 -5.69 -24.12 -4.98
C TYR A 225 -5.04 -25.31 -5.68
N SER A 226 -5.68 -26.48 -5.61
CA SER A 226 -5.25 -27.67 -6.33
C SER A 226 -6.41 -28.23 -7.14
N ILE A 227 -6.15 -28.56 -8.40
CA ILE A 227 -7.11 -29.23 -9.28
C ILE A 227 -6.85 -30.73 -9.19
N ASP A 228 -7.86 -31.51 -8.82
CA ASP A 228 -7.85 -32.96 -8.89
C ASP A 228 -8.37 -33.41 -10.26
N VAL A 229 -7.51 -34.07 -11.03
CA VAL A 229 -7.85 -34.55 -12.37
C VAL A 229 -8.21 -36.02 -12.32
N SER A 230 -9.41 -36.33 -12.83
CA SER A 230 -9.93 -37.69 -12.95
C SER A 230 -10.25 -38.09 -14.38
N ALA A 231 -10.54 -39.37 -14.60
CA ALA A 231 -11.01 -39.85 -15.89
C ALA A 231 -12.46 -39.44 -16.12
N LEU A 232 -12.76 -39.00 -17.34
CA LEU A 232 -14.11 -38.59 -17.75
C LEU A 232 -15.09 -39.77 -17.75
N PHE A 233 -14.57 -40.98 -18.01
CA PHE A 233 -15.27 -42.25 -17.87
C PHE A 233 -14.31 -43.25 -17.20
N PRO A 234 -14.79 -44.10 -16.27
CA PRO A 234 -13.97 -45.19 -15.77
C PRO A 234 -13.56 -46.10 -16.93
N PRO A 235 -12.33 -46.65 -16.94
CA PRO A 235 -11.96 -47.66 -17.91
C PRO A 235 -12.97 -48.82 -17.84
N CYS A 236 -13.45 -49.30 -18.98
CA CYS A 236 -14.28 -50.50 -19.01
C CYS A 236 -13.45 -51.67 -18.45
N ASP A 237 -13.94 -52.34 -17.40
CA ASP A 237 -13.35 -53.59 -16.93
C ASP A 237 -13.46 -54.63 -18.06
N THR A 238 -12.31 -55.13 -18.52
CA THR A 238 -12.18 -56.20 -19.53
C THR A 238 -12.06 -57.57 -18.90
#